data_AF-A0A9J6G3D3-F1
#
_entry.id   AF-A0A9J6G3D3-F1
#
_cell.length_a   1.000
_cell.length_b   1.000
_cell.length_c   1.000
_cell.angle_alpha   90.00
_cell.angle_beta   90.00
_cell.angle_gamma   90.00
#
_symmetry.space_group_name_H-M   'P 1'
#
loop_
_entity.id
_entity.type
_entity.pdbx_description
1 polymer ?
#
loop_
_entity_poly.entity_id
_entity_poly.type
_entity_poly.pdbx_seq_one_letter_code
_entity_poly.pdbx_strand_id
1 'polypeptide(L)'
;MHVYSHHPFLALAFVAAAAVLFIYPFVLRFNVYKETLVAMAVSDVIPVRERISSVWCSGQELTMNHSFDAHVFHDSDAPVTRRLGRTLELSLTMSVPKQTYEYWGFYFVAGSNFTVSVCSRLSGAAFSLIRGSGALRKCLTALEAKR
;
A
#
# COMPACT_ATOMS: atom_id res chain seq x y z
N MET A 1 -45.32 18.31 -41.08
CA MET A 1 -45.28 18.10 -39.61
C MET A 1 -44.30 16.98 -39.34
N HIS A 2 -43.05 17.30 -38.98
CA HIS A 2 -42.06 16.28 -38.60
C HIS A 2 -42.33 15.86 -37.15
N VAL A 3 -42.98 14.71 -36.99
CA VAL A 3 -43.13 14.06 -35.69
C VAL A 3 -41.75 13.53 -35.31
N TYR A 4 -41.05 14.27 -34.46
CA TYR A 4 -39.70 13.94 -34.02
C TYR A 4 -39.72 12.60 -33.27
N SER A 5 -38.95 11.65 -33.82
CA SER A 5 -38.74 10.30 -33.32
C SER A 5 -37.88 10.31 -32.04
N HIS A 6 -38.46 10.70 -30.90
CA HIS A 6 -37.78 10.68 -29.60
C HIS A 6 -37.76 9.29 -28.93
N HIS A 7 -38.65 8.38 -29.35
CA HIS A 7 -38.79 7.04 -28.79
C HIS A 7 -37.57 6.12 -28.96
N PRO A 8 -36.90 6.03 -30.13
CA PRO A 8 -35.76 5.12 -30.28
C PRO A 8 -34.52 5.58 -29.50
N PHE A 9 -34.30 6.89 -29.40
CA PHE A 9 -33.19 7.44 -28.62
C PHE A 9 -33.36 7.21 -27.11
N LEU A 10 -34.60 7.35 -26.60
CA LEU A 10 -34.91 7.03 -25.20
C LEU A 10 -34.74 5.53 -24.90
N ALA A 11 -35.19 4.66 -25.79
CA ALA A 11 -35.03 3.21 -25.62
C ALA A 11 -33.55 2.80 -25.61
N LEU A 12 -32.75 3.34 -26.54
CA LEU A 12 -31.31 3.08 -26.58
C LEU A 12 -30.58 3.62 -25.34
N ALA A 13 -30.96 4.81 -24.86
CA ALA A 13 -30.42 5.36 -23.62
C ALA A 13 -30.77 4.49 -22.41
N PHE A 14 -31.99 3.95 -22.33
CA PHE A 14 -32.41 3.06 -21.25
C PHE A 14 -31.62 1.74 -21.25
N VAL A 15 -31.44 1.12 -22.42
CA VAL A 15 -30.63 -0.11 -22.56
C VAL A 15 -29.17 0.16 -22.18
N ALA A 16 -28.60 1.28 -22.64
CA ALA A 16 -27.24 1.66 -22.29
C ALA A 16 -27.08 1.89 -20.78
N ALA A 17 -28.03 2.60 -20.14
CA ALA A 17 -28.02 2.84 -18.70
C ALA A 17 -28.12 1.52 -17.91
N ALA A 18 -29.02 0.62 -18.30
CA ALA A 18 -29.15 -0.70 -17.68
C ALA A 18 -27.86 -1.53 -17.84
N ALA A 19 -27.23 -1.50 -19.02
CA ALA A 19 -25.95 -2.16 -19.25
C ALA A 19 -24.84 -1.60 -18.36
N VAL A 20 -24.75 -0.26 -18.22
CA VAL A 20 -23.75 0.36 -17.33
C VAL A 20 -24.00 -0.03 -15.87
N LEU A 21 -25.24 0.03 -15.40
CA LEU A 21 -25.59 -0.35 -14.02
C LEU A 21 -25.30 -1.82 -13.70
N PHE A 22 -25.32 -2.69 -14.71
CA PHE A 22 -25.00 -4.11 -14.53
C PHE A 22 -23.50 -4.39 -14.66
N ILE A 23 -22.83 -3.81 -15.67
CA ILE A 23 -21.41 -4.05 -15.96
C ILE A 23 -20.53 -3.39 -14.89
N TYR A 24 -20.87 -2.18 -14.45
CA TYR A 24 -20.08 -1.41 -13.51
C TYR A 24 -19.79 -2.14 -12.18
N PRO A 25 -20.77 -2.64 -11.42
CA PRO A 25 -20.50 -3.37 -10.18
C PRO A 25 -19.70 -4.64 -10.42
N PHE A 26 -19.87 -5.29 -11.58
CA PHE A 26 -19.11 -6.47 -11.96
C PHE A 26 -17.63 -6.14 -12.16
N VAL A 27 -17.33 -5.07 -12.91
CA VAL A 27 -15.96 -4.59 -13.11
C VAL A 27 -15.33 -4.20 -11.77
N LEU A 28 -16.06 -3.47 -10.92
CA LEU A 28 -15.57 -3.10 -9.60
C LEU A 28 -15.24 -4.33 -8.74
N ARG A 29 -16.16 -5.29 -8.63
CA ARG A 29 -16.00 -6.47 -7.77
C ARG A 29 -14.86 -7.38 -8.20
N PHE A 30 -14.69 -7.59 -9.49
CA PHE A 30 -13.77 -8.61 -10.02
C PHE A 30 -12.43 -8.06 -10.52
N ASN A 31 -12.35 -6.77 -10.88
CA ASN A 31 -11.09 -6.19 -11.37
C ASN A 31 -10.48 -5.20 -10.37
N VAL A 32 -11.29 -4.35 -9.75
CA VAL A 32 -10.79 -3.28 -8.87
C VAL A 32 -10.56 -3.81 -7.46
N TYR A 33 -11.56 -4.46 -6.86
CA TYR A 33 -11.57 -4.97 -5.48
C TYR A 33 -11.23 -6.47 -5.39
N LYS A 34 -10.44 -6.97 -6.33
CA LYS A 34 -9.98 -8.36 -6.30
C LYS A 34 -9.01 -8.61 -5.14
N GLU A 35 -8.99 -9.84 -4.66
CA GLU A 35 -8.01 -10.30 -3.69
C GLU A 35 -6.60 -10.21 -4.27
N THR A 36 -5.65 -9.79 -3.43
CA THR A 36 -4.25 -9.63 -3.82
C THR A 36 -3.33 -10.09 -2.73
N LEU A 37 -2.30 -10.83 -3.14
CA LEU A 37 -1.18 -11.17 -2.27
C LEU A 37 -0.26 -9.96 -2.15
N VAL A 38 0.06 -9.57 -0.92
CA VAL A 38 1.03 -8.52 -0.62
C VAL A 38 2.26 -9.18 -0.02
N ALA A 39 3.41 -8.99 -0.67
CA ALA A 39 4.67 -9.45 -0.12
C ALA A 39 5.06 -8.55 1.07
N MET A 40 5.23 -9.16 2.24
CA MET A 40 5.63 -8.48 3.48
C MET A 40 6.77 -9.23 4.13
N ALA A 41 7.79 -8.51 4.59
CA ALA A 41 8.77 -9.02 5.53
C ALA A 41 8.24 -8.96 6.97
N VAL A 42 8.85 -9.72 7.88
CA VAL A 42 8.43 -9.79 9.30
C VAL A 42 8.47 -8.42 10.00
N SER A 43 9.35 -7.52 9.55
CA SER A 43 9.49 -6.16 10.08
C SER A 43 8.64 -5.11 9.35
N ASP A 44 7.99 -5.48 8.23
CA ASP A 44 7.23 -4.52 7.44
C ASP A 44 5.91 -4.17 8.11
N VAL A 45 5.64 -2.87 8.21
CA VAL A 45 4.33 -2.34 8.58
C VAL A 45 3.75 -1.67 7.34
N ILE A 46 2.51 -2.00 6.97
CA ILE A 46 1.84 -1.40 5.81
C ILE A 46 0.47 -0.85 6.19
N PRO A 47 0.06 0.30 5.61
CA PRO A 47 -1.28 0.81 5.79
C PRO A 47 -2.27 0.01 4.92
N VAL A 48 -3.35 -0.43 5.53
CA VAL A 48 -4.45 -1.10 4.82
C VAL A 48 -5.40 -0.03 4.27
N ARG A 49 -5.09 0.46 3.06
CA ARG A 49 -5.87 1.53 2.40
C ARG A 49 -6.29 1.20 0.97
N GLU A 50 -5.62 0.26 0.34
CA GLU A 50 -5.86 -0.06 -1.06
C GLU A 50 -6.95 -1.12 -1.20
N ARG A 51 -7.71 -1.05 -2.31
CA ARG A 51 -8.70 -2.06 -2.74
C ARG A 51 -9.85 -2.32 -1.76
N ILE A 52 -10.15 -1.37 -0.88
CA ILE A 52 -11.34 -1.39 -0.04
C ILE A 52 -12.51 -0.81 -0.83
N SER A 53 -13.63 -1.53 -0.88
CA SER A 53 -14.83 -1.08 -1.59
C SER A 53 -15.49 0.09 -0.86
N SER A 54 -15.60 1.24 -1.51
CA SER A 54 -16.33 2.39 -0.93
C SER A 54 -17.85 2.21 -0.95
N VAL A 55 -18.38 1.21 -1.67
CA VAL A 55 -19.82 1.01 -1.90
C VAL A 55 -20.36 -0.22 -1.17
N TRP A 56 -19.55 -1.28 -1.04
CA TRP A 56 -20.00 -2.59 -0.53
C TRP A 56 -19.14 -3.15 0.60
N CYS A 57 -18.21 -2.38 1.19
CA CYS A 57 -17.36 -2.91 2.25
C CYS A 57 -18.15 -3.12 3.54
N SER A 58 -18.44 -4.38 3.87
CA SER A 58 -18.90 -4.79 5.20
C SER A 58 -17.73 -5.08 6.15
N GLY A 59 -16.58 -5.48 5.61
CA GLY A 59 -15.36 -5.80 6.35
C GLY A 59 -14.24 -6.24 5.40
N GLN A 60 -13.02 -6.32 5.91
CA GLN A 60 -11.85 -6.81 5.20
C GLN A 60 -11.22 -7.96 5.99
N GLU A 61 -10.93 -9.05 5.30
CA GLU A 61 -10.21 -10.19 5.87
C GLU A 61 -8.74 -10.12 5.44
N LEU A 62 -7.84 -10.26 6.40
CA LEU A 62 -6.40 -10.31 6.19
C LEU A 62 -5.90 -11.66 6.68
N THR A 63 -5.28 -12.42 5.79
CA THR A 63 -4.75 -13.75 6.09
C THR A 63 -3.24 -13.78 5.89
N MET A 64 -2.54 -14.37 6.85
CA MET A 64 -1.10 -14.57 6.81
C MET A 64 -0.78 -15.92 7.46
N ASN A 65 0.23 -16.62 6.94
CA ASN A 65 0.68 -17.90 7.51
C ASN A 65 1.36 -17.76 8.88
N HIS A 66 1.65 -16.53 9.30
CA HIS A 66 2.34 -16.18 10.53
C HIS A 66 1.51 -15.19 11.35
N SER A 67 1.83 -15.03 12.63
CA SER A 67 1.20 -14.02 13.49
C SER A 67 1.50 -12.61 13.00
N PHE A 68 0.49 -11.74 13.01
CA PHE A 68 0.65 -10.32 12.71
C PHE A 68 -0.21 -9.49 13.68
N ASP A 69 0.22 -8.24 13.90
CA ASP A 69 -0.52 -7.26 14.67
C ASP A 69 -1.30 -6.33 13.71
N ALA A 70 -2.53 -5.99 14.09
CA ALA A 70 -3.38 -5.08 13.35
C ALA A 70 -3.86 -3.94 14.26
N HIS A 71 -3.66 -2.71 13.80
CA HIS A 71 -4.05 -1.50 14.53
C HIS A 71 -4.97 -0.64 13.66
N VAL A 72 -6.09 -0.20 14.24
CA VAL A 72 -7.04 0.71 13.58
C VAL A 72 -6.77 2.12 14.09
N PHE A 73 -6.53 3.04 13.16
CA PHE A 73 -6.45 4.47 13.45
C PHE A 73 -7.87 5.05 13.33
N HIS A 74 -8.47 5.48 14.44
CA HIS A 74 -9.77 6.16 14.41
C HIS A 74 -9.58 7.63 14.00
N ASP A 75 -10.26 8.07 12.94
CA ASP A 75 -10.25 9.47 12.48
C ASP A 75 -10.93 10.43 13.48
N SER A 76 -11.67 9.91 14.48
CA SER A 76 -12.42 10.69 15.47
C SER A 76 -11.60 11.19 16.65
N ASP A 77 -10.39 10.66 16.85
CA ASP A 77 -9.47 11.20 17.83
C ASP A 77 -8.59 12.24 17.12
N ALA A 78 -8.60 13.47 17.64
CA ALA A 78 -7.81 14.61 17.17
C ALA A 78 -6.46 14.18 16.57
N PRO A 79 -6.04 14.80 15.46
CA PRO A 79 -5.25 14.17 14.41
C PRO A 79 -4.17 13.25 14.99
N VAL A 80 -4.08 12.03 14.47
CA VAL A 80 -3.06 11.00 14.77
C VAL A 80 -1.62 11.57 14.84
N THR A 81 -1.42 12.78 14.36
CA THR A 81 -0.25 13.65 14.49
C THR A 81 -0.18 14.50 15.78
N ARG A 82 -0.74 14.10 16.94
CA ARG A 82 -0.28 14.72 18.19
C ARG A 82 1.17 14.31 18.37
N ARG A 83 2.12 15.25 18.18
CA ARG A 83 3.54 14.98 18.43
C ARG A 83 3.63 14.34 19.80
N LEU A 84 4.13 13.11 19.88
CA LEU A 84 4.26 12.35 21.12
C LEU A 84 5.16 13.08 22.15
N GLY A 85 5.78 14.20 21.76
CA GLY A 85 6.75 14.95 22.55
C GLY A 85 8.02 14.14 22.82
N ARG A 86 8.12 12.93 22.27
CA ARG A 86 9.17 11.95 22.47
C ARG A 86 9.69 11.49 21.12
N THR A 87 11.01 11.49 21.02
CA THR A 87 11.71 10.81 19.94
C THR A 87 11.68 9.31 20.24
N LEU A 88 11.24 8.51 19.27
CA LEU A 88 11.39 7.06 19.34
C LEU A 88 12.75 6.72 18.76
N GLU A 89 13.63 6.17 19.59
CA GLU A 89 14.97 5.75 19.19
C GLU A 89 14.99 4.23 19.01
N LEU A 90 15.42 3.79 17.83
CA LEU A 90 15.63 2.39 17.52
C LEU A 90 17.12 2.16 17.30
N SER A 91 17.79 1.54 18.26
CA SER A 91 19.20 1.14 18.13
C SER A 91 19.28 -0.33 17.73
N LEU A 92 19.76 -0.60 16.52
CA LEU A 92 19.91 -1.95 16.00
C LEU A 92 21.38 -2.25 15.73
N THR A 93 21.90 -3.32 16.34
CA THR A 93 23.25 -3.83 16.08
C THR A 93 23.11 -5.15 15.32
N MET A 94 23.66 -5.21 14.10
CA MET A 94 23.56 -6.38 13.23
C MET A 94 24.93 -6.79 12.69
N SER A 95 25.06 -8.06 12.33
CA SER A 95 26.24 -8.62 11.66
C SER A 95 25.83 -9.11 10.28
N VAL A 96 26.08 -8.28 9.25
CA VAL A 96 25.76 -8.63 7.86
C VAL A 96 26.87 -9.51 7.27
N PRO A 97 26.57 -10.74 6.84
CA PRO A 97 27.55 -11.60 6.16
C PRO A 97 28.08 -10.99 4.85
N LYS A 98 29.20 -11.53 4.34
CA LYS A 98 29.73 -11.11 3.03
C LYS A 98 28.74 -11.46 1.92
N GLN A 99 28.55 -10.54 0.97
CA GLN A 99 27.68 -10.69 -0.22
C GLN A 99 26.19 -10.91 0.08
N THR A 100 25.73 -10.61 1.29
CA THR A 100 24.31 -10.61 1.64
C THR A 100 23.80 -9.20 1.84
N TYR A 101 22.53 -8.97 1.49
CA TYR A 101 21.84 -7.71 1.74
C TYR A 101 20.79 -7.94 2.81
N GLU A 102 20.70 -7.03 3.76
CA GLU A 102 19.67 -7.05 4.80
C GLU A 102 18.70 -5.91 4.55
N TYR A 103 17.40 -6.22 4.56
CA TYR A 103 16.33 -5.26 4.28
C TYR A 103 15.49 -5.00 5.53
N TRP A 104 15.20 -3.72 5.76
CA TRP A 104 14.38 -3.23 6.85
C TRP A 104 13.36 -2.23 6.31
N GLY A 105 12.08 -2.52 6.48
CA GLY A 105 11.00 -1.61 6.14
C GLY A 105 10.47 -0.89 7.38
N PHE A 106 10.25 0.42 7.25
CA PHE A 106 9.59 1.23 8.26
C PHE A 106 8.48 2.04 7.59
N TYR A 107 7.32 2.10 8.24
CA TYR A 107 6.23 2.96 7.82
C TYR A 107 6.14 4.18 8.72
N PHE A 108 6.23 5.36 8.10
CA PHE A 108 6.12 6.63 8.80
C PHE A 108 4.84 7.35 8.37
N VAL A 109 4.15 7.93 9.35
CA VAL A 109 3.02 8.81 9.10
C VAL A 109 3.50 10.08 8.38
N ALA A 110 2.66 10.66 7.53
CA ALA A 110 2.98 11.90 6.85
C ALA A 110 3.31 13.02 7.86
N GLY A 111 4.41 13.73 7.64
CA GLY A 111 4.90 14.80 8.53
C GLY A 111 5.87 14.33 9.62
N SER A 112 6.18 13.03 9.71
CA SER A 112 7.24 12.53 10.58
C SER A 112 8.63 12.93 10.06
N ASN A 113 9.50 13.30 11.00
CA ASN A 113 10.93 13.46 10.76
C ASN A 113 11.67 12.23 11.26
N PHE A 114 12.64 11.75 10.49
CA PHE A 114 13.48 10.62 10.87
C PHE A 114 14.95 10.99 10.61
N THR A 115 15.83 10.51 11.49
CA THR A 115 17.27 10.68 11.39
C THR A 115 17.90 9.31 11.51
N VAL A 116 18.85 8.98 10.65
CA VAL A 116 19.54 7.69 10.66
C VAL A 116 21.04 7.95 10.82
N SER A 117 21.63 7.29 11.82
CA SER A 117 23.08 7.23 12.01
C SER A 117 23.55 5.79 11.82
N VAL A 118 24.46 5.57 10.88
CA VAL A 118 25.04 4.25 10.62
C VAL A 118 26.52 4.29 10.98
N CYS A 119 26.95 3.28 11.75
CA CYS A 119 28.35 3.05 12.07
C CYS A 119 28.69 1.61 11.68
N SER A 120 29.78 1.44 10.93
CA SER A 120 30.33 0.12 10.62
C SER A 120 31.72 0.01 11.22
N ARG A 121 31.98 -1.11 11.90
CA ARG A 121 33.30 -1.43 12.45
C ARG A 121 34.33 -1.78 11.36
N LEU A 122 33.86 -2.34 10.24
CA LEU A 122 34.71 -2.84 9.15
C LEU A 122 34.45 -2.06 7.85
N SER A 123 35.47 -1.99 6.99
CA SER A 123 35.31 -1.46 5.64
C SER A 123 34.55 -2.44 4.75
N GLY A 124 33.73 -1.91 3.83
CA GLY A 124 32.95 -2.70 2.86
C GLY A 124 31.46 -2.85 3.17
N ALA A 125 30.98 -2.36 4.31
CA ALA A 125 29.55 -2.21 4.54
C ALA A 125 29.00 -1.02 3.74
N ALA A 126 27.87 -1.21 3.06
CA ALA A 126 27.15 -0.14 2.36
C ALA A 126 25.74 -0.06 2.92
N PHE A 127 25.29 1.15 3.23
CA PHE A 127 23.92 1.42 3.67
C PHE A 127 23.20 2.24 2.60
N SER A 128 21.97 1.87 2.28
CA SER A 128 21.13 2.57 1.32
C SER A 128 19.76 2.80 1.90
N LEU A 129 19.31 4.05 1.85
CA LEU A 129 17.98 4.44 2.29
C LEU A 129 17.09 4.65 1.07
N ILE A 130 15.94 3.96 1.05
CA ILE A 130 15.03 3.97 -0.10
C ILE A 130 13.66 4.44 0.37
N ARG A 131 13.12 5.46 -0.31
CA ARG A 131 11.80 5.99 0.00
C ARG A 131 10.75 5.40 -0.94
N GLY A 132 9.85 4.60 -0.36
CA GLY A 132 8.66 4.10 -1.03
C GLY A 132 8.90 2.90 -1.97
N SER A 133 7.80 2.24 -2.32
CA SER A 133 7.80 0.97 -3.07
C SER A 133 8.31 1.10 -4.50
N GLY A 134 8.07 2.24 -5.16
CA GLY A 134 8.53 2.47 -6.54
C GLY A 134 10.05 2.53 -6.66
N ALA A 135 10.72 3.24 -5.74
CA ALA A 135 12.18 3.29 -5.69
C ALA A 135 12.78 1.95 -5.26
N LEU A 136 12.14 1.25 -4.32
CA LEU A 136 12.53 -0.09 -3.89
C LEU A 136 12.53 -1.09 -5.05
N ARG A 137 11.47 -1.11 -5.86
CA ARG A 137 11.37 -1.99 -7.04
C ARG A 137 12.53 -1.75 -8.02
N LYS A 138 12.85 -0.48 -8.30
CA LYS A 138 13.97 -0.12 -9.17
C LYS A 138 15.32 -0.53 -8.59
N CYS A 139 15.49 -0.42 -7.27
CA CYS A 139 16.71 -0.85 -6.60
C CYS A 139 16.88 -2.37 -6.67
N LEU A 140 15.83 -3.14 -6.36
CA LEU A 140 15.87 -4.60 -6.39
C LEU A 140 16.16 -5.14 -7.80
N THR A 141 15.50 -4.59 -8.83
CA THR A 141 15.78 -4.96 -10.23
C THR A 141 17.21 -4.63 -10.67
N ALA A 142 17.77 -3.51 -10.22
CA ALA A 142 19.17 -3.17 -10.47
C ALA A 142 20.16 -4.08 -9.71
N LEU A 143 19.80 -4.55 -8.51
CA LEU A 143 20.60 -5.49 -7.73
C LEU A 143 20.61 -6.88 -8.36
N GLU A 144 19.47 -7.34 -8.88
CA GLU A 144 19.36 -8.60 -9.62
C GLU A 144 20.22 -8.59 -10.88
N ALA A 145 20.27 -7.47 -11.60
CA ALA A 145 21.10 -7.34 -12.81
C ALA A 145 22.63 -7.31 -12.54
N LYS A 146 23.04 -7.06 -11.30
CA LYS A 146 24.46 -7.03 -10.89
C LYS A 146 24.96 -8.36 -10.31
N ARG A 147 24.04 -9.30 -10.03
CA ARG A 147 24.36 -10.64 -9.55
C ARG A 147 24.69 -11.55 -10.74
#